data_AF-A0A371CVX4-F1
#
_entry.id   AF-A0A371CVX4-F1
#
_cell.length_a   1.000
_cell.length_b   1.000
_cell.length_c   1.000
_cell.angle_alpha   90.00
_cell.angle_beta   90.00
_cell.angle_gamma   90.00
#
_symmetry.space_group_name_H-M   'P 1'
#
loop_
_entity.id
_entity.type
_entity.pdbx_description
1 polymer ?
#
loop_
_entity_poly.entity_id
_entity_poly.type
_entity_poly.pdbx_seq_one_letter_code
_entity_poly.pdbx_strand_id
1 'polypeptide(L)'
;MSFKKGVLYPCNPATTRGEPTKISSSKDKVVYTNGRSVIVRDLKDPGASVAYSGHVHNTTVARIAPSGYYCASADASGTVRIWDTVGEDQTLKGEYKVITGRVKDLEWDGESKRIIAVGDGRDKFGHAFMMDTGSSTGDIIGHSKTINAVSIRHQRPFRAATAADDATIVFHQGVPFKYDKTIKTHTKFVQDVRFSPSGDHFASVGSDHKIFVYDGKNGETLGEFTDSPHAGSIMACSWSPDSTSLVTSAADCTVKLWDVETKKAQTTWTLGSGVNHQQVGNTWTAGDSIISLSMSGDLNVFDKRVGDKPARVLYGPQKSITAALKTPSSASTFIVGTADGRVLSFADDYEYIGGDAHASLVAGLGVSPAGTVHSVGFDDRLREIDGNSFTPATFSTGAQPKAVAVGGDSTVFVAEVDKIEAVRSNQKISELALKYSPSAIAAAGNVVAVGGEDQKVRLYSWDGKSLTESATLDGAKGTVSALAFSPDGALLASGDSSGKIVLYDVGERKTVTTRWSFHSGRVNSLAWTADGQHCASGSLDTHVYVWSVAKPMKNIAIKNAGPGGVNAVFWVKDGELASAGADGCVRLWSVTFHA
;
A
#
# COMPACT_ATOMS: atom_id res chain seq x y z
N MET A 1 10.64 23.45 18.21
CA MET A 1 10.46 22.01 17.99
C MET A 1 10.36 21.82 16.49
N SER A 2 11.06 20.85 15.92
CA SER A 2 11.11 20.61 14.48
C SER A 2 10.99 19.11 14.18
N PHE A 3 10.79 18.78 12.90
CA PHE A 3 10.81 17.41 12.43
C PHE A 3 11.60 17.29 11.13
N LYS A 4 12.08 16.08 10.84
CA LYS A 4 12.68 15.69 9.56
C LYS A 4 12.03 14.39 9.08
N LYS A 5 11.73 14.30 7.79
CA LYS A 5 11.24 13.08 7.15
C LYS A 5 12.33 12.01 7.18
N GLY A 6 11.97 10.81 7.62
CA GLY A 6 12.83 9.62 7.64
C GLY A 6 12.44 8.62 6.57
N VAL A 7 12.68 7.34 6.87
CA VAL A 7 12.42 6.21 5.96
C VAL A 7 10.93 6.05 5.67
N LEU A 8 10.63 5.72 4.42
CA LEU A 8 9.32 5.24 3.98
C LEU A 8 9.36 3.71 3.87
N TYR A 9 8.47 3.04 4.58
CA TYR A 9 8.10 1.67 4.30
C TYR A 9 6.90 1.69 3.33
N PRO A 10 7.14 1.52 2.00
CA PRO A 10 6.06 1.50 1.01
C PRO A 10 5.05 0.36 1.21
N CYS A 11 3.82 0.60 0.73
CA CYS A 11 2.86 -0.45 0.44
C CYS A 11 3.27 -1.24 -0.82
N ASN A 12 2.65 -2.40 -1.02
CA ASN A 12 2.79 -3.19 -2.24
C ASN A 12 1.68 -2.84 -3.27
N PRO A 13 1.84 -3.21 -4.55
CA PRO A 13 0.87 -2.84 -5.59
C PRO A 13 -0.55 -3.33 -5.29
N ALA A 14 -1.54 -2.50 -5.61
CA ALA A 14 -2.93 -2.95 -5.63
C ALA A 14 -3.17 -3.86 -6.85
N THR A 15 -3.77 -5.03 -6.63
CA THR A 15 -4.10 -6.01 -7.67
C THR A 15 -5.60 -6.19 -7.79
N THR A 16 -6.05 -6.55 -8.98
CA THR A 16 -7.44 -6.92 -9.27
C THR A 16 -7.44 -8.27 -9.97
N ARG A 17 -8.27 -9.20 -9.51
CA ARG A 17 -8.31 -10.54 -10.08
C ARG A 17 -8.73 -10.48 -11.55
N GLY A 18 -7.97 -11.14 -12.41
CA GLY A 18 -8.26 -11.21 -13.85
C GLY A 18 -7.82 -9.99 -14.65
N GLU A 19 -7.20 -8.99 -14.01
CA GLU A 19 -6.65 -7.82 -14.69
C GLU A 19 -5.12 -7.78 -14.53
N PRO A 20 -4.38 -7.38 -15.58
CA PRO A 20 -2.96 -7.12 -15.45
C PRO A 20 -2.73 -5.86 -14.61
N THR A 21 -1.74 -5.91 -13.72
CA THR A 21 -1.28 -4.76 -12.95
C THR A 21 0.02 -4.24 -13.56
N LYS A 22 -0.03 -3.02 -14.11
CA LYS A 22 1.13 -2.43 -14.78
C LYS A 22 2.15 -1.94 -13.75
N ILE A 23 3.28 -2.65 -13.69
CA ILE A 23 4.48 -2.22 -13.00
C ILE A 23 5.57 -1.91 -14.03
N SER A 24 6.49 -1.02 -13.66
CA SER A 24 7.62 -0.65 -14.50
C SER A 24 8.90 -0.56 -13.70
N SER A 25 10.03 -0.40 -14.38
CA SER A 25 11.31 -0.18 -13.73
C SER A 25 12.11 0.91 -14.43
N SER A 26 12.99 1.54 -13.67
CA SER A 26 13.97 2.49 -14.17
C SER A 26 15.24 2.34 -13.35
N LYS A 27 16.34 1.97 -14.02
CA LYS A 27 17.58 1.52 -13.34
C LYS A 27 17.26 0.35 -12.40
N ASP A 28 17.53 0.50 -11.10
CA ASP A 28 17.25 -0.48 -10.04
C ASP A 28 15.96 -0.17 -9.26
N LYS A 29 15.14 0.76 -9.74
CA LYS A 29 13.88 1.15 -9.09
C LYS A 29 12.71 0.46 -9.74
N VAL A 30 11.75 0.00 -8.93
CA VAL A 30 10.45 -0.52 -9.37
C VAL A 30 9.40 0.55 -9.09
N VAL A 31 8.54 0.80 -10.08
CA VAL A 31 7.51 1.84 -10.05
C VAL A 31 6.15 1.19 -10.22
N TYR A 32 5.23 1.50 -9.31
CA TYR A 32 3.89 0.91 -9.27
C TYR A 32 2.92 1.82 -8.52
N THR A 33 1.65 1.42 -8.49
CA THR A 33 0.57 2.22 -7.89
C THR A 33 -0.19 1.43 -6.82
N ASN A 34 -0.68 2.14 -5.80
CA ASN A 34 -1.64 1.62 -4.83
C ASN A 34 -2.53 2.76 -4.34
N GLY A 35 -3.85 2.57 -4.38
CA GLY A 35 -4.81 3.61 -4.02
C GLY A 35 -4.60 4.84 -4.89
N ARG A 36 -4.31 5.98 -4.26
CA ARG A 36 -4.03 7.27 -4.92
C ARG A 36 -2.53 7.62 -4.97
N SER A 37 -1.68 6.65 -4.62
CA SER A 37 -0.25 6.83 -4.48
C SER A 37 0.52 6.10 -5.56
N VAL A 38 1.57 6.75 -6.06
CA VAL A 38 2.61 6.14 -6.88
C VAL A 38 3.79 5.86 -5.99
N ILE A 39 4.30 4.63 -6.03
CA ILE A 39 5.47 4.20 -5.28
C ILE A 39 6.64 4.05 -6.24
N VAL A 40 7.78 4.62 -5.86
CA VAL A 40 9.07 4.38 -6.49
C VAL A 40 9.93 3.68 -5.43
N ARG A 41 10.00 2.36 -5.50
CA ARG A 41 10.75 1.51 -4.56
C ARG A 41 12.14 1.24 -5.12
N ASP A 42 13.17 1.58 -4.37
CA ASP A 42 14.55 1.28 -4.76
C ASP A 42 14.94 -0.10 -4.23
N LEU A 43 15.42 -0.98 -5.12
CA LEU A 43 15.73 -2.37 -4.76
C LEU A 43 17.08 -2.52 -4.06
N LYS A 44 17.97 -1.52 -4.18
CA LYS A 44 19.33 -1.51 -3.62
C LYS A 44 19.42 -0.66 -2.36
N ASP A 45 18.70 0.45 -2.32
CA ASP A 45 18.61 1.33 -1.16
C ASP A 45 17.14 1.51 -0.72
N PRO A 46 16.57 0.58 0.06
CA PRO A 46 15.17 0.65 0.49
C PRO A 46 14.81 1.99 1.16
N GLY A 47 15.77 2.64 1.84
CA GLY A 47 15.59 3.94 2.50
C GLY A 47 15.37 5.11 1.53
N ALA A 48 15.78 4.96 0.26
CA ALA A 48 15.56 5.94 -0.80
C ALA A 48 14.20 5.79 -1.51
N SER A 49 13.34 4.86 -1.05
CA SER A 49 11.99 4.70 -1.60
C SER A 49 11.13 5.93 -1.34
N VAL A 50 10.34 6.33 -2.32
CA VAL A 50 9.45 7.50 -2.22
C VAL A 50 8.03 7.17 -2.66
N ALA A 51 7.07 7.92 -2.12
CA ALA A 51 5.66 7.87 -2.48
C ALA A 51 5.19 9.25 -2.95
N TYR A 52 4.53 9.32 -4.10
CA TYR A 52 3.87 10.50 -4.62
C TYR A 52 2.36 10.33 -4.52
N SER A 53 1.68 11.30 -3.91
CA SER A 53 0.23 11.23 -3.62
C SER A 53 -0.54 12.44 -4.16
N GLY A 54 -0.19 12.87 -5.37
CA GLY A 54 -0.83 14.02 -6.03
C GLY A 54 -2.15 13.71 -6.74
N HIS A 55 -2.52 12.43 -6.91
CA HIS A 55 -3.77 12.06 -7.58
C HIS A 55 -4.98 12.13 -6.64
N VAL A 56 -6.11 12.59 -7.19
CA VAL A 56 -7.40 12.61 -6.48
C VAL A 56 -8.15 11.28 -6.65
N HIS A 57 -7.96 10.61 -7.78
CA HIS A 57 -8.55 9.31 -8.09
C HIS A 57 -7.53 8.18 -7.96
N ASN A 58 -8.00 6.93 -7.96
CA ASN A 58 -7.09 5.79 -7.84
C ASN A 58 -6.13 5.73 -9.02
N THR A 59 -4.84 5.72 -8.72
CA THR A 59 -3.73 5.60 -9.67
C THR A 59 -3.69 4.21 -10.28
N THR A 60 -3.33 4.12 -11.57
CA THR A 60 -3.45 2.89 -12.36
C THR A 60 -2.13 2.42 -12.95
N VAL A 61 -1.28 3.34 -13.37
CA VAL A 61 0.04 3.05 -13.96
C VAL A 61 0.96 4.24 -13.73
N ALA A 62 2.26 3.98 -13.61
CA ALA A 62 3.28 5.02 -13.56
C ALA A 62 4.59 4.54 -14.20
N ARG A 63 5.27 5.44 -14.92
CA ARG A 63 6.56 5.19 -15.56
C ARG A 63 7.48 6.40 -15.44
N ILE A 64 8.73 6.13 -15.11
CA ILE A 64 9.80 7.13 -15.15
C ILE A 64 10.26 7.29 -16.60
N ALA A 65 10.40 8.53 -17.05
CA ALA A 65 10.90 8.84 -18.38
C ALA A 65 12.31 8.28 -18.60
N PRO A 66 12.71 7.96 -19.84
CA PRO A 66 14.07 7.48 -20.13
C PRO A 66 15.20 8.41 -19.61
N SER A 67 14.94 9.72 -19.53
CA SER A 67 15.87 10.68 -18.93
C SER A 67 16.10 10.51 -17.42
N GLY A 68 15.15 9.89 -16.71
CA GLY A 68 15.18 9.71 -15.26
C GLY A 68 14.78 10.95 -14.44
N TYR A 69 14.36 12.04 -15.10
CA TYR A 69 14.02 13.31 -14.44
C TYR A 69 12.53 13.47 -14.12
N TYR A 70 11.66 12.74 -14.83
CA TYR A 70 10.22 12.86 -14.68
C TYR A 70 9.57 11.50 -14.54
N CYS A 71 8.44 11.46 -13.84
CA CYS A 71 7.51 10.35 -13.85
C CYS A 71 6.17 10.81 -14.42
N ALA A 72 5.60 10.02 -15.31
CA ALA A 72 4.21 10.13 -15.72
C ALA A 72 3.40 9.07 -14.97
N SER A 73 2.35 9.49 -14.30
CA SER A 73 1.42 8.61 -13.60
C SER A 73 -0.02 8.92 -13.99
N ALA A 74 -0.84 7.89 -14.13
CA ALA A 74 -2.23 8.04 -14.55
C ALA A 74 -3.21 7.48 -13.52
N ASP A 75 -4.48 7.88 -13.64
CA ASP A 75 -5.55 7.44 -12.78
C ASP A 75 -6.81 6.94 -13.50
N ALA A 76 -7.71 6.38 -12.69
CA ALA A 76 -8.98 5.81 -13.12
C ALA A 76 -9.96 6.82 -13.74
N SER A 77 -9.72 8.11 -13.58
CA SER A 77 -10.55 9.14 -14.22
C SER A 77 -10.08 9.44 -15.65
N GLY A 78 -8.83 9.11 -15.99
CA GLY A 78 -8.24 9.39 -17.30
C GLY A 78 -7.27 10.56 -17.32
N THR A 79 -6.83 10.98 -16.14
CA THR A 79 -5.85 12.06 -15.96
C THR A 79 -4.45 11.48 -15.92
N VAL A 80 -3.51 12.11 -16.62
CA VAL A 80 -2.07 11.84 -16.53
C VAL A 80 -1.39 13.04 -15.87
N ARG A 81 -0.66 12.79 -14.78
CA ARG A 81 0.17 13.78 -14.08
C ARG A 81 1.63 13.51 -14.40
N ILE A 82 2.40 14.58 -14.60
CA ILE A 82 3.83 14.53 -14.87
C ILE A 82 4.53 15.33 -13.77
N TRP A 83 5.47 14.71 -13.09
CA TRP A 83 6.09 15.26 -11.89
C TRP A 83 7.57 14.91 -11.82
N ASP A 84 8.31 15.73 -11.08
CA ASP A 84 9.75 15.63 -10.91
C ASP A 84 10.14 14.42 -10.05
N THR A 85 11.08 13.61 -10.52
CA THR A 85 11.63 12.49 -9.74
C THR A 85 12.94 12.85 -9.04
N VAL A 86 13.45 14.08 -9.25
CA VAL A 86 14.66 14.61 -8.64
C VAL A 86 14.29 15.62 -7.56
N GLY A 87 15.02 15.58 -6.44
CA GLY A 87 14.73 16.40 -5.27
C GLY A 87 13.65 15.80 -4.36
N GLU A 88 13.28 16.54 -3.32
CA GLU A 88 12.41 16.04 -2.24
C GLU A 88 10.91 16.39 -2.46
N ASP A 89 10.62 17.39 -3.30
CA ASP A 89 9.29 18.00 -3.40
C ASP A 89 8.35 17.35 -4.44
N GLN A 90 8.88 16.48 -5.31
CA GLN A 90 8.12 15.80 -6.36
C GLN A 90 7.19 16.75 -7.15
N THR A 91 7.73 17.89 -7.56
CA THR A 91 6.94 19.01 -8.10
C THR A 91 6.18 18.62 -9.36
N LEU A 92 4.89 18.93 -9.41
CA LEU A 92 4.05 18.76 -10.59
C LEU A 92 4.53 19.68 -11.73
N LYS A 93 4.72 19.11 -12.93
CA LYS A 93 5.08 19.83 -14.17
C LYS A 93 3.91 19.98 -15.11
N GLY A 94 3.01 19.00 -15.16
CA GLY A 94 1.85 19.01 -16.03
C GLY A 94 0.76 18.04 -15.57
N GLU A 95 -0.49 18.38 -15.88
CA GLU A 95 -1.65 17.54 -15.63
C GLU A 95 -2.59 17.63 -16.82
N TYR A 96 -2.91 16.48 -17.41
CA TYR A 96 -3.64 16.41 -18.66
C TYR A 96 -4.77 15.40 -18.58
N LYS A 97 -5.96 15.80 -19.04
CA LYS A 97 -7.08 14.87 -19.23
C LYS A 97 -6.93 14.18 -20.59
N VAL A 98 -6.42 12.95 -20.58
CA VAL A 98 -6.00 12.28 -21.81
C VAL A 98 -7.14 11.47 -22.44
N ILE A 99 -7.91 10.78 -21.61
CA ILE A 99 -9.13 10.04 -21.99
C ILE A 99 -10.24 10.23 -20.95
N THR A 100 -11.47 9.88 -21.30
CA THR A 100 -12.67 9.93 -20.42
C THR A 100 -12.97 8.53 -19.87
N GLY A 101 -12.05 7.99 -19.08
CA GLY A 101 -12.10 6.63 -18.54
C GLY A 101 -10.78 6.26 -17.86
N ARG A 102 -10.69 5.04 -17.32
CA ARG A 102 -9.49 4.49 -16.69
C ARG A 102 -8.35 4.39 -17.71
N VAL A 103 -7.23 5.03 -17.43
CA VAL A 103 -5.98 4.75 -18.14
C VAL A 103 -5.46 3.39 -17.65
N LYS A 104 -5.29 2.44 -18.57
CA LYS A 104 -4.77 1.10 -18.27
C LYS A 104 -3.26 1.01 -18.43
N ASP A 105 -2.69 1.77 -19.36
CA ASP A 105 -1.24 1.83 -19.58
C ASP A 105 -0.83 3.18 -20.19
N LEU A 106 0.45 3.51 -20.05
CA LEU A 106 1.07 4.66 -20.70
C LEU A 106 2.52 4.33 -21.05
N GLU A 107 3.12 4.99 -22.03
CA GLU A 107 4.54 4.80 -22.35
C GLU A 107 5.17 6.11 -22.82
N TRP A 108 6.42 6.33 -22.40
CA TRP A 108 7.24 7.46 -22.84
C TRP A 108 7.94 7.12 -24.16
N ASP A 109 8.18 8.12 -25.00
CA ASP A 109 9.10 7.94 -26.11
C ASP A 109 10.56 7.98 -25.67
N GLY A 110 11.46 7.51 -26.54
CA GLY A 110 12.90 7.46 -26.27
C GLY A 110 13.55 8.83 -26.04
N GLU A 111 12.89 9.92 -26.41
CA GLU A 111 13.37 11.30 -26.23
C GLU A 111 12.84 11.96 -24.95
N SER A 112 11.99 11.27 -24.16
CA SER A 112 11.32 11.82 -22.96
C SER A 112 10.49 13.08 -23.24
N LYS A 113 9.91 13.19 -24.44
CA LYS A 113 9.13 14.35 -24.89
C LYS A 113 7.66 14.03 -25.09
N ARG A 114 7.35 12.78 -25.45
CA ARG A 114 6.01 12.37 -25.87
C ARG A 114 5.57 11.21 -25.01
N ILE A 115 4.27 11.16 -24.74
CA ILE A 115 3.63 10.08 -24.01
C ILE A 115 2.46 9.58 -24.84
N ILE A 116 2.29 8.27 -24.91
CA ILE A 116 1.02 7.66 -25.31
C ILE A 116 0.37 7.11 -24.04
N ALA A 117 -0.90 7.46 -23.79
CA ALA A 117 -1.69 6.82 -22.74
C ALA A 117 -2.95 6.20 -23.34
N VAL A 118 -3.31 5.01 -22.85
CA VAL A 118 -4.37 4.16 -23.38
C VAL A 118 -5.23 3.56 -22.27
N GLY A 119 -6.47 3.17 -22.57
CA GLY A 119 -7.39 2.64 -21.59
C GLY A 119 -8.80 2.35 -22.11
N ASP A 120 -9.81 2.56 -21.26
CA ASP A 120 -11.23 2.31 -21.53
C ASP A 120 -12.06 3.59 -21.73
N GLY A 121 -11.43 4.64 -22.26
CA GLY A 121 -12.08 5.92 -22.51
C GLY A 121 -13.34 5.81 -23.37
N ARG A 122 -14.35 6.61 -23.03
CA ARG A 122 -15.68 6.58 -23.70
C ARG A 122 -15.62 6.98 -25.17
N ASP A 123 -14.88 8.05 -25.48
CA ASP A 123 -14.86 8.66 -26.82
C ASP A 123 -13.67 8.17 -27.65
N LYS A 124 -12.56 7.86 -26.98
CA LYS A 124 -11.34 7.31 -27.57
C LYS A 124 -10.61 6.44 -26.55
N PHE A 125 -9.96 5.38 -27.03
CA PHE A 125 -9.22 4.46 -26.17
C PHE A 125 -7.78 4.88 -25.90
N GLY A 126 -7.24 5.88 -26.60
CA GLY A 126 -5.88 6.35 -26.36
C GLY A 126 -5.56 7.69 -27.02
N HIS A 127 -4.44 8.28 -26.63
CA HIS A 127 -3.97 9.56 -27.16
C HIS A 127 -2.47 9.72 -26.99
N ALA A 128 -1.80 10.33 -27.99
CA ALA A 128 -0.39 10.67 -27.94
C ALA A 128 -0.23 12.18 -27.77
N PHE A 129 0.60 12.63 -26.84
CA PHE A 129 0.74 14.06 -26.51
C PHE A 129 2.16 14.43 -26.04
N MET A 130 2.50 15.71 -26.14
CA MET A 130 3.74 16.26 -25.59
C MET A 130 3.64 16.41 -24.07
N MET A 131 4.69 16.01 -23.36
CA MET A 131 4.72 16.04 -21.89
C MET A 131 4.61 17.44 -21.30
N ASP A 132 5.10 18.47 -21.98
CA ASP A 132 5.22 19.85 -21.47
C ASP A 132 3.99 20.70 -21.75
N THR A 133 3.41 20.52 -22.93
CA THR A 133 2.32 21.36 -23.46
C THR A 133 0.98 20.64 -23.50
N GLY A 134 0.97 19.31 -23.42
CA GLY A 134 -0.22 18.50 -23.65
C GLY A 134 -0.70 18.50 -25.11
N SER A 135 0.06 19.09 -26.02
CA SER A 135 -0.30 19.18 -27.44
C SER A 135 -0.28 17.79 -28.09
N SER A 136 -1.26 17.53 -28.98
CA SER A 136 -1.37 16.24 -29.66
C SER A 136 -0.12 15.93 -30.50
N THR A 137 0.36 14.70 -30.41
CA THR A 137 1.44 14.16 -31.25
C THR A 137 0.99 12.97 -32.07
N GLY A 138 -0.32 12.79 -32.24
CA GLY A 138 -0.90 11.71 -33.01
C GLY A 138 -2.18 11.14 -32.38
N ASP A 139 -2.85 10.29 -33.14
CA ASP A 139 -4.10 9.64 -32.74
C ASP A 139 -3.90 8.14 -32.63
N ILE A 140 -4.38 7.57 -31.52
CA ILE A 140 -4.32 6.13 -31.26
C ILE A 140 -5.69 5.53 -31.59
N ILE A 141 -5.81 5.04 -32.82
CA ILE A 141 -7.04 4.49 -33.39
C ILE A 141 -6.83 3.07 -33.91
N GLY A 142 -7.92 2.38 -34.27
CA GLY A 142 -7.89 1.05 -34.91
C GLY A 142 -8.44 -0.08 -34.04
N HIS A 143 -8.57 0.13 -32.74
CA HIS A 143 -9.21 -0.80 -31.82
C HIS A 143 -10.71 -0.53 -31.67
N SER A 144 -11.47 -1.60 -31.47
CA SER A 144 -12.93 -1.58 -31.26
C SER A 144 -13.34 -1.77 -29.80
N LYS A 145 -12.37 -2.08 -28.93
CA LYS A 145 -12.53 -2.26 -27.49
C LYS A 145 -11.39 -1.58 -26.74
N THR A 146 -11.50 -1.56 -25.41
CA THR A 146 -10.47 -1.03 -24.51
C THR A 146 -9.07 -1.56 -24.83
N ILE A 147 -8.11 -0.64 -24.77
CA ILE A 147 -6.69 -0.94 -24.97
C ILE A 147 -6.06 -1.20 -23.60
N ASN A 148 -5.42 -2.37 -23.45
CA ASN A 148 -4.83 -2.85 -22.20
C ASN A 148 -3.36 -2.47 -22.05
N ALA A 149 -2.63 -2.31 -23.14
CA ALA A 149 -1.20 -2.03 -23.11
C ALA A 149 -0.74 -1.19 -24.30
N VAL A 150 0.31 -0.42 -24.09
CA VAL A 150 1.00 0.35 -25.13
C VAL A 150 2.51 0.27 -24.93
N SER A 151 3.25 0.20 -26.03
CA SER A 151 4.71 0.31 -26.00
C SER A 151 5.22 1.09 -27.21
N ILE A 152 6.29 1.86 -26.99
CA ILE A 152 6.92 2.73 -28.00
C ILE A 152 8.31 2.20 -28.30
N ARG A 153 8.66 2.12 -29.58
CA ARG A 153 10.03 1.88 -30.03
C ARG A 153 10.86 3.13 -29.78
N HIS A 154 11.88 3.05 -28.93
CA HIS A 154 12.66 4.22 -28.52
C HIS A 154 13.65 4.70 -29.60
N GLN A 155 14.03 3.84 -30.55
CA GLN A 155 14.93 4.18 -31.65
C GLN A 155 14.14 4.71 -32.86
N ARG A 156 14.84 5.45 -33.73
CA ARG A 156 14.29 5.85 -35.03
C ARG A 156 14.33 4.69 -36.04
N PRO A 157 13.36 4.56 -36.95
CA PRO A 157 12.12 5.34 -36.97
C PRO A 157 11.25 4.99 -35.75
N PHE A 158 10.61 6.00 -35.15
CA PHE A 158 9.70 5.78 -34.04
C PHE A 158 8.53 4.89 -34.50
N ARG A 159 8.07 4.01 -33.62
CA ARG A 159 6.91 3.14 -33.79
C ARG A 159 6.19 3.00 -32.46
N ALA A 160 4.93 2.59 -32.50
CA ALA A 160 4.22 2.17 -31.31
C ALA A 160 3.37 0.93 -31.61
N ALA A 161 3.08 0.16 -30.58
CA ALA A 161 2.16 -0.97 -30.64
C ALA A 161 1.16 -0.86 -29.49
N THR A 162 -0.11 -1.12 -29.77
CA THR A 162 -1.19 -1.17 -28.77
C THR A 162 -1.88 -2.52 -28.80
N ALA A 163 -2.27 -3.02 -27.62
CA ALA A 163 -2.89 -4.33 -27.44
C ALA A 163 -4.23 -4.19 -26.70
N ALA A 164 -5.27 -4.93 -27.13
CA ALA A 164 -6.64 -4.68 -26.68
C ALA A 164 -7.50 -5.95 -26.46
N ASP A 165 -8.68 -5.72 -25.88
CA ASP A 165 -9.73 -6.72 -25.64
C ASP A 165 -10.42 -7.23 -26.92
N ASP A 166 -10.17 -6.60 -28.06
CA ASP A 166 -10.65 -7.07 -29.36
C ASP A 166 -9.78 -8.17 -29.98
N ALA A 167 -8.84 -8.72 -29.19
CA ALA A 167 -7.89 -9.76 -29.57
C ALA A 167 -6.90 -9.35 -30.66
N THR A 168 -6.75 -8.04 -30.89
CA THR A 168 -5.82 -7.51 -31.89
C THR A 168 -4.69 -6.70 -31.27
N ILE A 169 -3.64 -6.53 -32.05
CA ILE A 169 -2.60 -5.52 -31.84
C ILE A 169 -2.72 -4.52 -32.98
N VAL A 170 -2.59 -3.23 -32.70
CA VAL A 170 -2.45 -2.20 -33.73
C VAL A 170 -1.03 -1.67 -33.69
N PHE A 171 -0.38 -1.70 -34.86
CA PHE A 171 0.94 -1.12 -35.09
C PHE A 171 0.78 0.30 -35.65
N HIS A 172 1.62 1.21 -35.18
CA HIS A 172 1.54 2.64 -35.50
C HIS A 172 2.87 3.14 -36.07
N GLN A 173 2.78 3.97 -37.11
CA GLN A 173 3.89 4.82 -37.53
C GLN A 173 4.22 5.83 -36.42
N GLY A 174 5.45 6.33 -36.38
CA GLY A 174 5.89 7.28 -35.36
C GLY A 174 5.81 8.74 -35.80
N VAL A 175 5.41 9.60 -34.85
CA VAL A 175 5.47 11.08 -34.83
C VAL A 175 5.21 11.78 -36.18
N PRO A 176 3.97 12.26 -36.42
CA PRO A 176 2.79 12.03 -35.59
C PRO A 176 2.45 10.54 -35.54
N PHE A 177 2.09 10.03 -34.35
CA PHE A 177 1.65 8.64 -34.21
C PHE A 177 0.35 8.42 -34.97
N LYS A 178 0.35 7.45 -35.88
CA LYS A 178 -0.77 7.17 -36.77
C LYS A 178 -0.89 5.67 -36.99
N TYR A 179 -2.12 5.19 -37.14
CA TYR A 179 -2.42 3.82 -37.54
C TYR A 179 -1.61 3.39 -38.77
N ASP A 180 -1.01 2.21 -38.71
CA ASP A 180 -0.35 1.55 -39.82
C ASP A 180 -1.12 0.29 -40.24
N LYS A 181 -1.24 -0.67 -39.32
CA LYS A 181 -1.94 -1.94 -39.57
C LYS A 181 -2.40 -2.64 -38.30
N THR A 182 -3.39 -3.51 -38.46
CA THR A 182 -3.85 -4.45 -37.44
C THR A 182 -3.16 -5.81 -37.60
N ILE A 183 -2.69 -6.36 -36.50
CA ILE A 183 -2.08 -7.68 -36.39
C ILE A 183 -3.04 -8.60 -35.62
N LYS A 184 -3.40 -9.74 -36.22
CA LYS A 184 -4.40 -10.70 -35.70
C LYS A 184 -3.76 -12.06 -35.43
N THR A 185 -2.96 -12.12 -34.36
CA THR A 185 -2.26 -13.35 -33.92
C THR A 185 -2.94 -13.99 -32.70
N HIS A 186 -3.54 -13.16 -31.83
CA HIS A 186 -4.27 -13.62 -30.67
C HIS A 186 -5.75 -13.89 -30.96
N THR A 187 -6.37 -14.71 -30.12
CA THR A 187 -7.78 -15.13 -30.21
C THR A 187 -8.62 -14.70 -29.01
N LYS A 188 -7.96 -14.15 -27.97
CA LYS A 188 -8.57 -13.57 -26.77
C LYS A 188 -7.86 -12.25 -26.45
N PHE A 189 -8.22 -11.62 -25.32
CA PHE A 189 -7.67 -10.33 -24.92
C PHE A 189 -6.14 -10.35 -24.94
N VAL A 190 -5.54 -9.35 -25.59
CA VAL A 190 -4.09 -9.14 -25.56
C VAL A 190 -3.81 -8.27 -24.34
N GLN A 191 -3.09 -8.83 -23.36
CA GLN A 191 -2.93 -8.24 -22.03
C GLN A 191 -1.70 -7.33 -21.95
N ASP A 192 -0.64 -7.64 -22.69
CA ASP A 192 0.57 -6.81 -22.73
C ASP A 192 1.25 -6.85 -24.10
N VAL A 193 1.95 -5.76 -24.41
CA VAL A 193 2.82 -5.63 -25.59
C VAL A 193 4.04 -4.79 -25.23
N ARG A 194 5.25 -5.23 -25.60
CA ARG A 194 6.51 -4.56 -25.25
C ARG A 194 7.53 -4.60 -26.36
N PHE A 195 8.09 -3.44 -26.71
CA PHE A 195 9.33 -3.37 -27.47
C PHE A 195 10.52 -3.80 -26.61
N SER A 196 11.45 -4.49 -27.25
CA SER A 196 12.79 -4.76 -26.72
C SER A 196 13.59 -3.45 -26.57
N PRO A 197 14.56 -3.40 -25.64
CA PRO A 197 15.44 -2.23 -25.50
C PRO A 197 16.16 -1.82 -26.78
N SER A 198 16.56 -2.77 -27.65
CA SER A 198 17.15 -2.45 -28.96
C SER A 198 16.13 -1.89 -29.97
N GLY A 199 14.85 -2.19 -29.75
CA GLY A 199 13.74 -1.85 -30.64
C GLY A 199 13.67 -2.69 -31.90
N ASP A 200 14.51 -3.72 -32.04
CA ASP A 200 14.49 -4.60 -33.21
C ASP A 200 13.33 -5.58 -33.17
N HIS A 201 12.83 -5.89 -31.97
CA HIS A 201 11.66 -6.73 -31.76
C HIS A 201 10.65 -6.08 -30.82
N PHE A 202 9.39 -6.50 -30.93
CA PHE A 202 8.43 -6.41 -29.82
C PHE A 202 7.74 -7.75 -29.63
N ALA A 203 7.19 -7.97 -28.43
CA ALA A 203 6.46 -9.17 -28.06
C ALA A 203 5.07 -8.82 -27.55
N SER A 204 4.13 -9.76 -27.69
CA SER A 204 2.78 -9.65 -27.12
C SER A 204 2.39 -10.93 -26.38
N VAL A 205 1.52 -10.78 -25.39
CA VAL A 205 1.00 -11.87 -24.58
C VAL A 205 -0.48 -11.67 -24.27
N GLY A 206 -1.23 -12.76 -24.07
CA GLY A 206 -2.68 -12.65 -23.91
C GLY A 206 -3.36 -13.76 -23.11
N SER A 207 -4.67 -13.59 -22.97
CA SER A 207 -5.59 -14.51 -22.29
C SER A 207 -5.81 -15.82 -23.04
N ASP A 208 -5.26 -15.97 -24.24
CA ASP A 208 -5.18 -17.22 -25.00
C ASP A 208 -3.91 -18.03 -24.70
N HIS A 209 -3.12 -17.57 -23.73
CA HIS A 209 -1.91 -18.22 -23.21
C HIS A 209 -0.76 -18.24 -24.22
N LYS A 210 -0.85 -17.43 -25.28
CA LYS A 210 0.13 -17.37 -26.35
C LYS A 210 1.11 -16.22 -26.14
N ILE A 211 2.30 -16.39 -26.70
CA ILE A 211 3.36 -15.39 -26.76
C ILE A 211 3.81 -15.30 -28.21
N PHE A 212 3.86 -14.10 -28.76
CA PHE A 212 4.36 -13.85 -30.11
C PHE A 212 5.47 -12.81 -30.10
N VAL A 213 6.39 -12.92 -31.06
CA VAL A 213 7.42 -11.91 -31.36
C VAL A 213 7.28 -11.39 -32.79
N TYR A 214 7.58 -10.12 -32.96
CA TYR A 214 7.41 -9.37 -34.20
C TYR A 214 8.66 -8.53 -34.50
N ASP A 215 8.83 -8.15 -35.76
CA ASP A 215 9.81 -7.16 -36.17
C ASP A 215 9.39 -5.76 -35.66
N GLY A 216 10.33 -5.06 -35.03
CA GLY A 216 10.09 -3.77 -34.41
C GLY A 216 9.94 -2.60 -35.37
N LYS A 217 10.40 -2.70 -36.62
CA LYS A 217 10.35 -1.61 -37.60
C LYS A 217 9.09 -1.68 -38.45
N ASN A 218 8.69 -2.89 -38.85
CA ASN A 218 7.62 -3.11 -39.80
C ASN A 218 6.42 -3.86 -39.19
N GLY A 219 6.51 -4.45 -38.00
CA GLY A 219 5.40 -5.16 -37.36
C GLY A 219 5.02 -6.50 -38.01
N GLU A 220 5.94 -7.14 -38.71
CA GLU A 220 5.76 -8.50 -39.22
C GLU A 220 5.89 -9.54 -38.11
N THR A 221 5.02 -10.56 -38.12
CA THR A 221 5.07 -11.66 -37.16
C THR A 221 6.26 -12.59 -37.46
N LEU A 222 7.16 -12.73 -36.49
CA LEU A 222 8.37 -13.57 -36.62
C LEU A 222 8.16 -14.97 -36.05
N GLY A 223 7.23 -15.16 -35.11
CA GLY A 223 6.84 -16.48 -34.63
C GLY A 223 6.13 -16.50 -33.27
N GLU A 224 5.65 -17.69 -32.90
CA GLU A 224 5.03 -18.02 -31.62
C GLU A 224 6.04 -18.77 -30.73
N PHE A 225 6.02 -18.52 -29.42
CA PHE A 225 6.75 -19.37 -28.46
C PHE A 225 5.84 -20.50 -28.03
N THR A 226 6.17 -21.72 -28.45
CA THR A 226 5.34 -22.92 -28.23
C THR A 226 5.95 -23.94 -27.27
N ASP A 227 7.21 -23.73 -26.87
CA ASP A 227 7.92 -24.61 -25.95
C ASP A 227 7.46 -24.39 -24.50
N SER A 228 6.99 -25.43 -23.81
CA SER A 228 6.50 -25.31 -22.42
C SER A 228 5.48 -24.16 -22.20
N PRO A 229 4.33 -24.18 -22.92
CA PRO A 229 3.37 -23.07 -22.91
C PRO A 229 2.76 -22.85 -21.52
N HIS A 230 2.30 -21.63 -21.27
CA HIS A 230 1.52 -21.32 -20.08
C HIS A 230 0.16 -22.04 -20.09
N ALA A 231 -0.33 -22.40 -18.91
CA ALA A 231 -1.64 -23.03 -18.71
C ALA A 231 -2.73 -22.03 -18.29
N GLY A 232 -2.41 -20.73 -18.24
CA GLY A 232 -3.31 -19.65 -17.84
C GLY A 232 -3.02 -18.35 -18.58
N SER A 233 -3.93 -17.38 -18.43
CA SER A 233 -3.78 -16.04 -19.02
C SER A 233 -2.43 -15.44 -18.67
N ILE A 234 -1.68 -15.01 -19.70
CA ILE A 234 -0.40 -14.34 -19.51
C ILE A 234 -0.68 -12.85 -19.35
N MET A 235 -0.32 -12.30 -18.20
CA MET A 235 -0.73 -10.95 -17.80
C MET A 235 0.31 -9.88 -18.14
N ALA A 236 1.59 -10.25 -18.23
CA ALA A 236 2.67 -9.32 -18.53
C ALA A 236 3.85 -10.01 -19.21
N CYS A 237 4.58 -9.24 -20.01
CA CYS A 237 5.87 -9.61 -20.54
C CYS A 237 6.88 -8.47 -20.39
N SER A 238 8.17 -8.81 -20.26
CA SER A 238 9.27 -7.83 -20.17
C SER A 238 10.54 -8.39 -20.80
N TRP A 239 11.39 -7.51 -21.32
CA TRP A 239 12.60 -7.87 -22.04
C TRP A 239 13.84 -7.75 -21.17
N SER A 240 14.83 -8.61 -21.40
CA SER A 240 16.17 -8.44 -20.83
C SER A 240 16.81 -7.14 -21.33
N PRO A 241 17.72 -6.52 -20.54
CA PRO A 241 18.43 -5.31 -20.97
C PRO A 241 19.20 -5.46 -22.29
N ASP A 242 19.68 -6.67 -22.59
CA ASP A 242 20.39 -7.01 -23.83
C ASP A 242 19.47 -7.41 -25.00
N SER A 243 18.14 -7.40 -24.80
CA SER A 243 17.13 -7.77 -25.81
C SER A 243 17.13 -9.23 -26.28
N THR A 244 17.91 -10.11 -25.65
CA THR A 244 18.04 -11.53 -26.07
C THR A 244 17.00 -12.44 -25.42
N SER A 245 16.40 -12.02 -24.31
CA SER A 245 15.50 -12.83 -23.52
C SER A 245 14.20 -12.09 -23.20
N LEU A 246 13.13 -12.86 -22.98
CA LEU A 246 11.82 -12.38 -22.56
C LEU A 246 11.43 -13.08 -21.26
N VAL A 247 10.78 -12.36 -20.34
CA VAL A 247 10.11 -12.96 -19.18
C VAL A 247 8.60 -12.77 -19.30
N THR A 248 7.84 -13.82 -18.95
CA THR A 248 6.38 -13.78 -18.89
C THR A 248 5.86 -14.18 -17.52
N SER A 249 4.71 -13.62 -17.14
CA SER A 249 4.07 -13.85 -15.85
C SER A 249 2.57 -14.13 -16.05
N ALA A 250 2.09 -15.25 -15.52
CA ALA A 250 0.77 -15.77 -15.84
C ALA A 250 -0.07 -16.22 -14.65
N ALA A 251 -1.37 -16.38 -14.92
CA ALA A 251 -2.38 -16.82 -13.96
C ALA A 251 -2.29 -18.32 -13.60
N ASP A 252 -1.37 -19.06 -14.20
CA ASP A 252 -1.02 -20.44 -13.82
C ASP A 252 -0.01 -20.52 -12.67
N CYS A 253 0.24 -19.38 -12.00
CA CYS A 253 1.19 -19.22 -10.89
C CYS A 253 2.66 -19.43 -11.29
N THR A 254 2.97 -19.27 -12.59
CA THR A 254 4.34 -19.40 -13.10
C THR A 254 4.89 -18.10 -13.69
N VAL A 255 6.21 -18.00 -13.61
CA VAL A 255 7.04 -17.04 -14.34
C VAL A 255 7.95 -17.85 -15.26
N LYS A 256 8.05 -17.47 -16.54
CA LYS A 256 8.90 -18.17 -17.51
C LYS A 256 9.89 -17.23 -18.16
N LEU A 257 11.13 -17.68 -18.27
CA LEU A 257 12.22 -17.03 -19.00
C LEU A 257 12.38 -17.73 -20.36
N TRP A 258 12.49 -16.93 -21.42
CA TRP A 258 12.49 -17.37 -22.80
C TRP A 258 13.69 -16.81 -23.55
N ASP A 259 14.29 -17.66 -24.38
CA ASP A 259 15.26 -17.24 -25.38
C ASP A 259 14.54 -16.76 -26.64
N VAL A 260 14.82 -15.54 -27.10
CA VAL A 260 14.06 -14.91 -28.20
C VAL A 260 14.41 -15.50 -29.56
N GLU A 261 15.68 -15.84 -29.78
CA GLU A 261 16.19 -16.41 -31.04
C GLU A 261 15.56 -17.78 -31.28
N THR A 262 15.74 -18.70 -30.32
CA THR A 262 15.31 -20.09 -30.40
C THR A 262 13.84 -20.30 -30.05
N LYS A 263 13.20 -19.30 -29.41
CA LYS A 263 11.80 -19.35 -28.92
C LYS A 263 11.55 -20.48 -27.91
N LYS A 264 12.60 -20.87 -27.18
CA LYS A 264 12.55 -21.93 -26.18
C LYS A 264 12.50 -21.39 -24.76
N ALA A 265 11.83 -22.14 -23.88
CA ALA A 265 11.79 -21.83 -22.46
C ALA A 265 13.15 -22.21 -21.83
N GLN A 266 13.81 -21.24 -21.20
CA GLN A 266 15.06 -21.47 -20.48
C GLN A 266 14.81 -21.85 -19.02
N THR A 267 13.82 -21.22 -18.37
CA THR A 267 13.53 -21.45 -16.95
C THR A 267 12.03 -21.26 -16.70
N THR A 268 11.47 -22.08 -15.81
CA THR A 268 10.10 -21.93 -15.30
C THR A 268 10.17 -21.90 -13.78
N TRP A 269 9.70 -20.82 -13.18
CA TRP A 269 9.54 -20.71 -11.74
C TRP A 269 8.05 -20.89 -11.38
N THR A 270 7.76 -21.75 -10.42
CA THR A 270 6.41 -21.98 -9.88
C THR A 270 6.34 -21.42 -8.47
N LEU A 271 5.42 -20.48 -8.23
CA LEU A 271 5.38 -19.69 -6.99
C LEU A 271 4.33 -20.15 -5.97
N GLY A 272 3.70 -21.30 -6.20
CA GLY A 272 2.66 -21.86 -5.35
C GLY A 272 1.42 -22.24 -6.16
N SER A 273 0.25 -22.22 -5.52
CA SER A 273 -1.02 -22.59 -6.14
C SER A 273 -2.17 -21.72 -5.62
N GLY A 274 -3.24 -21.61 -6.40
CA GLY A 274 -4.42 -20.81 -6.03
C GLY A 274 -4.29 -19.33 -6.38
N VAL A 275 -5.36 -18.58 -6.09
CA VAL A 275 -5.54 -17.22 -6.62
C VAL A 275 -4.43 -16.27 -6.17
N ASN A 276 -3.98 -16.36 -4.92
CA ASN A 276 -2.97 -15.46 -4.36
C ASN A 276 -1.60 -15.57 -5.04
N HIS A 277 -1.30 -16.73 -5.65
CA HIS A 277 -0.03 -17.01 -6.32
C HIS A 277 -0.08 -16.78 -7.84
N GLN A 278 -1.23 -16.37 -8.39
CA GLN A 278 -1.32 -15.97 -9.80
C GLN A 278 -0.46 -14.74 -10.05
N GLN A 279 0.29 -14.74 -11.16
CA GLN A 279 1.19 -13.62 -11.48
C GLN A 279 0.49 -12.65 -12.44
N VAL A 280 0.42 -11.38 -12.05
CA VAL A 280 -0.41 -10.36 -12.71
C VAL A 280 0.34 -9.15 -13.23
N GLY A 281 1.66 -9.09 -13.05
CA GLY A 281 2.49 -8.03 -13.59
C GLY A 281 3.96 -8.46 -13.56
N ASN A 282 4.78 -7.85 -14.42
CA ASN A 282 6.23 -8.00 -14.32
C ASN A 282 6.98 -6.77 -14.84
N THR A 283 8.25 -6.70 -14.49
CA THR A 283 9.23 -5.79 -15.09
C THR A 283 10.63 -6.40 -15.00
N TRP A 284 11.53 -5.98 -15.88
CA TRP A 284 12.94 -6.38 -15.85
C TRP A 284 13.79 -5.12 -15.76
N THR A 285 14.54 -5.01 -14.68
CA THR A 285 15.39 -3.84 -14.37
C THR A 285 16.62 -3.79 -15.24
N ALA A 286 17.21 -2.60 -15.40
CA ALA A 286 18.50 -2.45 -16.08
C ALA A 286 19.66 -3.12 -15.30
N GLY A 287 19.49 -3.31 -13.99
CA GLY A 287 20.38 -4.10 -13.14
C GLY A 287 20.19 -5.62 -13.26
N ASP A 288 19.47 -6.09 -14.28
CA ASP A 288 19.24 -7.50 -14.62
C ASP A 288 18.47 -8.32 -13.56
N SER A 289 17.73 -7.63 -12.68
CA SER A 289 16.75 -8.28 -11.79
C SER A 289 15.38 -8.34 -12.46
N ILE A 290 14.77 -9.52 -12.44
CA ILE A 290 13.40 -9.77 -12.91
C ILE A 290 12.46 -9.62 -11.71
N ILE A 291 11.35 -8.91 -11.88
CA ILE A 291 10.34 -8.73 -10.84
C ILE A 291 9.01 -9.23 -11.38
N SER A 292 8.34 -10.10 -10.64
CA SER A 292 6.97 -10.55 -10.92
C SER A 292 6.06 -10.28 -9.73
N LEU A 293 4.85 -9.82 -10.01
CA LEU A 293 3.85 -9.44 -9.02
C LEU A 293 2.80 -10.55 -8.87
N SER A 294 2.73 -11.12 -7.67
CA SER A 294 1.65 -12.03 -7.27
C SER A 294 0.35 -11.28 -7.04
N MET A 295 -0.78 -11.95 -7.22
CA MET A 295 -2.12 -11.46 -6.85
C MET A 295 -2.23 -11.06 -5.38
N SER A 296 -1.47 -11.70 -4.48
CA SER A 296 -1.36 -11.32 -3.07
C SER A 296 -0.78 -9.90 -2.86
N GLY A 297 -0.16 -9.31 -3.89
CA GLY A 297 0.62 -8.09 -3.80
C GLY A 297 2.12 -8.34 -3.65
N ASP A 298 2.56 -9.59 -3.45
CA ASP A 298 3.97 -9.90 -3.23
C ASP A 298 4.80 -9.64 -4.50
N LEU A 299 5.95 -8.99 -4.34
CA LEU A 299 6.89 -8.73 -5.42
C LEU A 299 8.03 -9.76 -5.35
N ASN A 300 8.01 -10.72 -6.28
CA ASN A 300 8.99 -11.78 -6.41
C ASN A 300 10.16 -11.29 -7.25
N VAL A 301 11.34 -11.17 -6.65
CA VAL A 301 12.58 -10.74 -7.32
C VAL A 301 13.40 -11.97 -7.68
N PHE A 302 13.61 -12.20 -8.96
CA PHE A 302 14.39 -13.32 -9.50
C PHE A 302 15.75 -12.84 -9.98
N ASP A 303 16.73 -13.70 -9.77
CA ASP A 303 18.04 -13.67 -10.41
C ASP A 303 18.11 -14.89 -11.33
N LYS A 304 18.41 -14.70 -12.61
CA LYS A 304 18.51 -15.79 -13.59
C LYS A 304 19.53 -16.87 -13.22
N ARG A 305 20.46 -16.56 -12.30
CA ARG A 305 21.47 -17.49 -11.77
C ARG A 305 20.91 -18.38 -10.66
N VAL A 306 19.74 -18.04 -10.10
CA VAL A 306 19.03 -18.80 -9.06
C VAL A 306 17.86 -19.55 -9.71
N GLY A 307 17.95 -20.89 -9.74
CA GLY A 307 17.17 -21.69 -10.69
C GLY A 307 15.72 -21.99 -10.32
N ASP A 308 15.37 -22.13 -9.05
CA ASP A 308 14.10 -22.78 -8.64
C ASP A 308 13.13 -21.88 -7.85
N LYS A 309 13.57 -20.71 -7.39
CA LYS A 309 12.76 -19.80 -6.57
C LYS A 309 13.19 -18.33 -6.73
N PRO A 310 12.36 -17.36 -6.29
CA PRO A 310 12.80 -15.97 -6.17
C PRO A 310 14.04 -15.87 -5.29
N ALA A 311 14.98 -15.00 -5.69
CA ALA A 311 16.13 -14.66 -4.86
C ALA A 311 15.72 -13.87 -3.62
N ARG A 312 14.64 -13.10 -3.73
CA ARG A 312 14.03 -12.32 -2.64
C ARG A 312 12.54 -12.12 -2.92
N VAL A 313 11.71 -12.11 -1.89
CA VAL A 313 10.31 -11.69 -1.98
C VAL A 313 10.14 -10.45 -1.14
N LEU A 314 9.54 -9.40 -1.72
CA LEU A 314 9.28 -8.15 -1.03
C LEU A 314 7.81 -8.12 -0.62
N TYR A 315 7.58 -8.26 0.68
CA TYR A 315 6.26 -8.16 1.28
C TYR A 315 5.89 -6.69 1.56
N GLY A 316 4.61 -6.46 1.83
CA GLY A 316 4.09 -5.14 2.16
C GLY A 316 2.56 -5.10 2.19
N PRO A 317 1.95 -4.15 2.91
CA PRO A 317 0.51 -3.98 2.92
C PRO A 317 -0.02 -3.66 1.52
N GLN A 318 -1.12 -4.31 1.12
CA GLN A 318 -1.85 -3.94 -0.09
C GLN A 318 -3.04 -3.01 0.19
N LYS A 319 -3.59 -3.11 1.40
CA LYS A 319 -4.74 -2.31 1.85
C LYS A 319 -4.32 -1.36 2.97
N SER A 320 -5.25 -0.49 3.35
CA SER A 320 -5.10 0.44 4.47
C SER A 320 -4.55 -0.27 5.70
N ILE A 321 -3.55 0.32 6.34
CA ILE A 321 -3.13 -0.05 7.69
C ILE A 321 -4.19 0.51 8.64
N THR A 322 -4.74 -0.34 9.51
CA THR A 322 -5.85 0.01 10.41
C THR A 322 -5.41 0.10 11.87
N ALA A 323 -4.38 -0.65 12.25
CA ALA A 323 -3.75 -0.61 13.56
C ALA A 323 -2.24 -0.81 13.43
N ALA A 324 -1.47 -0.21 14.32
CA ALA A 324 -0.04 -0.45 14.43
C ALA A 324 0.44 -0.22 15.86
N LEU A 325 1.45 -0.98 16.29
CA LEU A 325 2.11 -0.78 17.57
C LEU A 325 3.58 -1.19 17.52
N LYS A 326 4.38 -0.63 18.42
CA LYS A 326 5.75 -1.06 18.68
C LYS A 326 5.75 -2.35 19.50
N THR A 327 6.58 -3.31 19.09
CA THR A 327 6.81 -4.57 19.81
C THR A 327 7.96 -4.40 20.83
N PRO A 328 7.82 -4.85 22.09
CA PRO A 328 8.87 -4.77 23.11
C PRO A 328 10.06 -5.70 22.87
N SER A 329 9.86 -6.83 22.20
CA SER A 329 10.89 -7.85 21.94
C SER A 329 11.62 -7.57 20.62
N SER A 330 12.95 -7.52 20.66
CA SER A 330 13.83 -6.98 19.61
C SER A 330 13.96 -7.82 18.33
N ALA A 331 13.02 -8.73 18.03
CA ALA A 331 13.00 -9.46 16.76
C ALA A 331 12.27 -8.70 15.65
N SER A 332 11.29 -7.86 16.02
CA SER A 332 10.61 -6.91 15.13
C SER A 332 10.57 -5.54 15.81
N THR A 333 10.73 -4.48 15.02
CA THR A 333 10.67 -3.08 15.46
C THR A 333 9.23 -2.65 15.75
N PHE A 334 8.28 -3.08 14.92
CA PHE A 334 6.85 -2.84 15.10
C PHE A 334 6.03 -3.79 14.22
N ILE A 335 4.72 -3.83 14.47
CA ILE A 335 3.75 -4.61 13.70
C ILE A 335 2.59 -3.73 13.23
N VAL A 336 1.96 -4.14 12.14
CA VAL A 336 0.76 -3.47 11.60
C VAL A 336 -0.32 -4.50 11.25
N GLY A 337 -1.58 -4.12 11.46
CA GLY A 337 -2.75 -4.84 10.97
C GLY A 337 -3.39 -4.09 9.80
N THR A 338 -3.93 -4.84 8.83
CA THR A 338 -4.49 -4.27 7.60
C THR A 338 -6.00 -4.50 7.47
N ALA A 339 -6.64 -3.72 6.60
CA ALA A 339 -8.07 -3.81 6.33
C ALA A 339 -8.52 -5.13 5.68
N ASP A 340 -7.60 -5.93 5.12
CA ASP A 340 -7.85 -7.28 4.62
C ASP A 340 -7.46 -8.39 5.60
N GLY A 341 -7.18 -8.04 6.87
CA GLY A 341 -6.98 -9.01 7.95
C GLY A 341 -5.57 -9.56 8.10
N ARG A 342 -4.61 -9.08 7.28
CA ARG A 342 -3.20 -9.46 7.42
C ARG A 342 -2.55 -8.71 8.56
N VAL A 343 -1.53 -9.33 9.14
CA VAL A 343 -0.61 -8.69 10.08
C VAL A 343 0.81 -8.85 9.56
N LEU A 344 1.57 -7.77 9.58
CA LEU A 344 2.95 -7.73 9.12
C LEU A 344 3.86 -7.23 10.25
N SER A 345 5.04 -7.84 10.38
CA SER A 345 6.13 -7.36 11.22
C SER A 345 7.16 -6.60 10.38
N PHE A 346 7.82 -5.65 11.03
CA PHE A 346 8.81 -4.78 10.42
C PHE A 346 10.08 -4.83 11.26
N ALA A 347 11.16 -5.36 10.69
CA ALA A 347 12.50 -5.30 11.25
C ALA A 347 13.40 -4.53 10.27
N ASP A 348 14.30 -5.21 9.58
CA ASP A 348 15.07 -4.67 8.46
C ASP A 348 14.25 -4.65 7.15
N ASP A 349 13.35 -5.62 6.99
CA ASP A 349 12.38 -5.73 5.89
C ASP A 349 11.00 -6.15 6.47
N TYR A 350 10.00 -6.26 5.59
CA TYR A 350 8.65 -6.70 5.94
C TYR A 350 8.58 -8.23 6.01
N GLU A 351 7.83 -8.76 6.96
CA GLU A 351 7.42 -10.16 6.96
C GLU A 351 5.94 -10.29 7.32
N TYR A 352 5.27 -11.30 6.76
CA TYR A 352 3.95 -11.69 7.24
C TYR A 352 4.09 -12.40 8.59
N ILE A 353 3.21 -12.07 9.53
CA ILE A 353 3.01 -12.92 10.70
C ILE A 353 2.43 -14.25 10.21
N GLY A 354 3.15 -15.34 10.49
CA GLY A 354 2.75 -16.70 10.10
C GLY A 354 1.47 -17.17 10.80
N GLY A 355 0.88 -18.25 10.28
CA GLY A 355 -0.34 -18.84 10.83
C GLY A 355 -1.64 -18.20 10.31
N ASP A 356 -2.76 -18.56 10.91
CA ASP A 356 -4.10 -18.14 10.47
C ASP A 356 -4.41 -16.72 10.95
N ALA A 357 -4.18 -15.76 10.06
CA ALA A 357 -4.51 -14.36 10.28
C ALA A 357 -6.04 -14.12 10.36
N HIS A 358 -6.45 -12.86 10.42
CA HIS A 358 -7.87 -12.52 10.39
C HIS A 358 -8.42 -12.65 8.96
N ALA A 359 -9.67 -13.09 8.84
CA ALA A 359 -10.35 -13.20 7.54
C ALA A 359 -10.91 -11.85 7.03
N SER A 360 -10.84 -10.82 7.87
CA SER A 360 -11.38 -9.48 7.64
C SER A 360 -10.55 -8.46 8.43
N LEU A 361 -10.89 -7.18 8.31
CA LEU A 361 -10.19 -6.04 8.91
C LEU A 361 -9.68 -6.30 10.34
N VAL A 362 -8.39 -6.01 10.56
CA VAL A 362 -7.81 -5.95 11.91
C VAL A 362 -8.27 -4.67 12.58
N ALA A 363 -9.15 -4.77 13.59
CA ALA A 363 -9.80 -3.64 14.24
C ALA A 363 -8.93 -3.00 15.34
N GLY A 364 -8.03 -3.77 15.94
CA GLY A 364 -7.14 -3.25 16.97
C GLY A 364 -5.99 -4.19 17.27
N LEU A 365 -4.91 -3.61 17.79
CA LEU A 365 -3.75 -4.31 18.30
C LEU A 365 -3.48 -3.84 19.72
N GLY A 366 -3.11 -4.76 20.61
CA GLY A 366 -2.66 -4.48 21.96
C GLY A 366 -1.44 -5.33 22.29
N VAL A 367 -0.61 -4.88 23.23
CA VAL A 367 0.58 -5.62 23.65
C VAL A 367 0.61 -5.75 25.16
N SER A 368 0.87 -6.96 25.65
CA SER A 368 1.00 -7.24 27.07
C SER A 368 2.36 -6.75 27.61
N PRO A 369 2.50 -6.55 28.93
CA PRO A 369 3.80 -6.24 29.53
C PRO A 369 4.89 -7.30 29.24
N ALA A 370 4.48 -8.54 28.97
CA ALA A 370 5.38 -9.63 28.61
C ALA A 370 5.83 -9.58 27.12
N GLY A 371 5.28 -8.67 26.31
CA GLY A 371 5.59 -8.52 24.89
C GLY A 371 4.72 -9.36 23.96
N THR A 372 3.75 -10.12 24.49
CA THR A 372 2.76 -10.86 23.68
C THR A 372 1.80 -9.87 23.02
N VAL A 373 1.60 -10.04 21.71
CA VAL A 373 0.69 -9.19 20.95
C VAL A 373 -0.67 -9.85 20.85
N HIS A 374 -1.72 -9.04 20.97
CA HIS A 374 -3.10 -9.44 20.77
C HIS A 374 -3.72 -8.62 19.63
N SER A 375 -4.48 -9.29 18.76
CA SER A 375 -5.21 -8.65 17.67
C SER A 375 -6.68 -9.02 17.72
N VAL A 376 -7.54 -8.05 17.41
CA VAL A 376 -8.96 -8.28 17.20
C VAL A 376 -9.35 -7.93 15.77
N GLY A 377 -10.27 -8.67 15.19
CA GLY A 377 -10.69 -8.47 13.80
C GLY A 377 -12.19 -8.57 13.60
N PHE A 378 -12.67 -8.04 12.47
CA PHE A 378 -14.08 -8.10 12.05
C PHE A 378 -14.54 -9.49 11.61
N ASP A 379 -13.71 -10.51 11.86
CA ASP A 379 -14.06 -11.92 11.80
C ASP A 379 -14.51 -12.48 13.17
N ASP A 380 -14.84 -11.60 14.11
CA ASP A 380 -15.32 -11.88 15.47
C ASP A 380 -14.33 -12.70 16.31
N ARG A 381 -13.04 -12.38 16.15
CA ARG A 381 -11.95 -13.09 16.81
C ARG A 381 -11.00 -12.16 17.53
N LEU A 382 -10.55 -12.65 18.68
CA LEU A 382 -9.30 -12.26 19.34
C LEU A 382 -8.25 -13.35 19.06
N ARG A 383 -7.07 -12.92 18.64
CA ARG A 383 -5.91 -13.77 18.37
C ARG A 383 -4.71 -13.29 19.16
N GLU A 384 -3.82 -14.23 19.44
CA GLU A 384 -2.54 -14.01 20.11
C GLU A 384 -1.41 -14.28 19.12
N ILE A 385 -0.42 -13.39 19.11
CA ILE A 385 0.79 -13.48 18.30
C ILE A 385 1.96 -13.64 19.27
N ASP A 386 2.70 -14.73 19.08
CA ASP A 386 3.94 -15.02 19.80
C ASP A 386 5.10 -15.08 18.78
N GLY A 387 6.13 -14.27 19.02
CA GLY A 387 7.21 -14.04 18.07
C GLY A 387 6.70 -13.51 16.72
N ASN A 388 6.80 -14.33 15.68
CA ASN A 388 6.43 -13.98 14.30
C ASN A 388 5.28 -14.84 13.75
N SER A 389 4.46 -15.45 14.62
CA SER A 389 3.32 -16.27 14.22
C SER A 389 2.12 -16.09 15.14
N PHE A 390 0.92 -16.20 14.57
CA PHE A 390 -0.29 -16.43 15.34
C PHE A 390 -0.20 -17.77 16.08
N THR A 391 -0.64 -17.78 17.33
CA THR A 391 -0.84 -19.02 18.06
C THR A 391 -2.09 -19.73 17.54
N PRO A 392 -2.17 -21.08 17.62
CA PRO A 392 -3.37 -21.81 17.19
C PRO A 392 -4.61 -21.53 18.06
N ALA A 393 -4.41 -21.06 19.30
CA ALA A 393 -5.49 -20.76 20.21
C ALA A 393 -6.15 -19.42 19.83
N THR A 394 -7.47 -19.42 19.75
CA THR A 394 -8.23 -18.22 19.41
C THR A 394 -9.44 -18.09 20.31
N PHE A 395 -9.86 -16.86 20.57
CA PHE A 395 -11.07 -16.56 21.32
C PHE A 395 -12.12 -15.98 20.38
N SER A 396 -13.36 -16.48 20.48
CA SER A 396 -14.51 -15.95 19.72
C SER A 396 -15.18 -14.88 20.56
N THR A 397 -15.28 -13.67 20.02
CA THR A 397 -15.98 -12.57 20.69
C THR A 397 -17.49 -12.78 20.59
N GLY A 398 -18.26 -12.16 21.49
CA GLY A 398 -19.71 -12.30 21.49
C GLY A 398 -20.42 -11.53 20.37
N ALA A 399 -19.79 -10.45 19.92
CA ALA A 399 -20.17 -9.60 18.80
C ALA A 399 -18.90 -8.99 18.17
N GLN A 400 -19.09 -8.20 17.12
CA GLN A 400 -17.98 -7.59 16.38
C GLN A 400 -17.10 -6.70 17.30
N PRO A 401 -15.79 -6.99 17.41
CA PRO A 401 -14.89 -6.21 18.25
C PRO A 401 -14.55 -4.88 17.56
N LYS A 402 -14.61 -3.79 18.32
CA LYS A 402 -14.29 -2.43 17.87
C LYS A 402 -12.89 -1.99 18.26
N ALA A 403 -12.42 -2.38 19.45
CA ALA A 403 -11.11 -2.01 19.96
C ALA A 403 -10.63 -3.01 21.03
N VAL A 404 -9.32 -3.03 21.29
CA VAL A 404 -8.68 -3.90 22.27
C VAL A 404 -7.70 -3.11 23.12
N ALA A 405 -7.64 -3.41 24.42
CA ALA A 405 -6.62 -2.92 25.33
C ALA A 405 -6.10 -4.06 26.21
N VAL A 406 -4.86 -3.95 26.69
CA VAL A 406 -4.26 -4.96 27.55
C VAL A 406 -3.89 -4.32 28.89
N GLY A 407 -4.41 -4.88 29.98
CA GLY A 407 -4.14 -4.44 31.35
C GLY A 407 -2.77 -4.87 31.86
N GLY A 408 -2.35 -4.31 32.99
CA GLY A 408 -1.03 -4.59 33.59
C GLY A 408 -0.85 -6.04 34.06
N ASP A 409 -1.94 -6.76 34.31
CA ASP A 409 -1.96 -8.19 34.64
C ASP A 409 -2.11 -9.10 33.41
N SER A 410 -1.86 -8.56 32.21
CA SER A 410 -2.04 -9.21 30.91
C SER A 410 -3.48 -9.62 30.59
N THR A 411 -4.49 -9.06 31.28
CA THR A 411 -5.89 -9.21 30.89
C THR A 411 -6.16 -8.43 29.61
N VAL A 412 -6.75 -9.08 28.61
CA VAL A 412 -7.16 -8.45 27.36
C VAL A 412 -8.61 -8.00 27.50
N PHE A 413 -8.87 -6.71 27.32
CA PHE A 413 -10.20 -6.13 27.30
C PHE A 413 -10.61 -5.88 25.85
N VAL A 414 -11.69 -6.51 25.43
CA VAL A 414 -12.25 -6.35 24.07
C VAL A 414 -13.53 -5.55 24.17
N ALA A 415 -13.54 -4.35 23.59
CA ALA A 415 -14.74 -3.54 23.46
C ALA A 415 -15.51 -3.96 22.19
N GLU A 416 -16.77 -4.33 22.37
CA GLU A 416 -17.67 -4.79 21.31
C GLU A 416 -18.78 -3.75 21.05
N VAL A 417 -19.90 -4.15 20.47
CA VAL A 417 -21.00 -3.22 20.13
C VAL A 417 -21.67 -2.62 21.36
N ASP A 418 -21.84 -3.39 22.44
CA ASP A 418 -22.57 -3.00 23.66
C ASP A 418 -22.01 -3.63 24.95
N LYS A 419 -20.80 -4.20 24.90
CA LYS A 419 -20.17 -4.84 26.06
C LYS A 419 -18.65 -4.79 26.01
N ILE A 420 -18.05 -5.13 27.14
CA ILE A 420 -16.61 -5.39 27.25
C ILE A 420 -16.41 -6.80 27.77
N GLU A 421 -15.67 -7.61 27.02
CA GLU A 421 -15.22 -8.92 27.47
C GLU A 421 -13.78 -8.83 27.99
N ALA A 422 -13.54 -9.35 29.19
CA ALA A 422 -12.19 -9.53 29.72
C ALA A 422 -11.76 -10.98 29.44
N VAL A 423 -10.60 -11.14 28.82
CA VAL A 423 -10.06 -12.42 28.34
C VAL A 423 -8.67 -12.63 28.90
N ARG A 424 -8.39 -13.86 29.36
CA ARG A 424 -7.06 -14.31 29.76
C ARG A 424 -6.83 -15.72 29.26
N SER A 425 -5.67 -15.99 28.67
CA SER A 425 -5.34 -17.31 28.12
C SER A 425 -6.40 -17.85 27.14
N ASN A 426 -6.91 -16.97 26.27
CA ASN A 426 -7.99 -17.26 25.31
C ASN A 426 -9.31 -17.76 25.94
N GLN A 427 -9.56 -17.42 27.21
CA GLN A 427 -10.82 -17.71 27.91
C GLN A 427 -11.44 -16.43 28.48
N LYS A 428 -12.76 -16.30 28.35
CA LYS A 428 -13.52 -15.22 28.97
C LYS A 428 -13.49 -15.38 30.49
N ILE A 429 -12.98 -14.36 31.19
CA ILE A 429 -12.94 -14.31 32.65
C ILE A 429 -14.06 -13.44 33.22
N SER A 430 -14.51 -12.43 32.47
CA SER A 430 -15.56 -11.50 32.88
C SER A 430 -16.22 -10.86 31.67
N GLU A 431 -17.43 -10.35 31.89
CA GLU A 431 -18.19 -9.58 30.91
C GLU A 431 -18.86 -8.41 31.63
N LEU A 432 -18.80 -7.23 31.01
CA LEU A 432 -19.55 -6.05 31.43
C LEU A 432 -20.46 -5.60 30.30
N ALA A 433 -21.77 -5.78 30.48
CA ALA A 433 -22.77 -5.19 29.58
C ALA A 433 -22.84 -3.66 29.78
N LEU A 434 -22.80 -2.92 28.68
CA LEU A 434 -22.84 -1.46 28.65
C LEU A 434 -24.21 -0.97 28.19
N LYS A 435 -24.61 0.19 28.70
CA LYS A 435 -25.85 0.89 28.29
C LYS A 435 -25.60 1.93 27.19
N TYR A 436 -24.42 1.89 26.59
CA TYR A 436 -23.95 2.79 25.55
C TYR A 436 -23.04 2.01 24.60
N SER A 437 -22.83 2.54 23.39
CA SER A 437 -21.94 1.94 22.40
C SER A 437 -20.49 2.39 22.66
N PRO A 438 -19.57 1.51 23.08
CA PRO A 438 -18.17 1.88 23.19
C PRO A 438 -17.54 2.01 21.80
N SER A 439 -16.56 2.89 21.68
CA SER A 439 -15.91 3.24 20.41
C SER A 439 -14.37 3.28 20.51
N ALA A 440 -13.83 3.37 21.72
CA ALA A 440 -12.40 3.25 21.99
C ALA A 440 -12.18 2.66 23.40
N ILE A 441 -11.05 1.98 23.60
CA ILE A 441 -10.66 1.42 24.90
C ILE A 441 -9.15 1.56 25.10
N ALA A 442 -8.72 1.86 26.33
CA ALA A 442 -7.33 1.86 26.76
C ALA A 442 -7.23 1.34 28.19
N ALA A 443 -6.09 0.78 28.59
CA ALA A 443 -5.86 0.30 29.94
C ALA A 443 -4.48 0.71 30.46
N ALA A 444 -4.39 1.03 31.74
CA ALA A 444 -3.15 1.31 32.45
C ALA A 444 -3.28 0.84 33.91
N GLY A 445 -2.34 0.00 34.36
CA GLY A 445 -2.44 -0.65 35.66
C GLY A 445 -3.75 -1.42 35.81
N ASN A 446 -4.56 -1.01 36.79
CA ASN A 446 -5.90 -1.55 37.06
C ASN A 446 -7.05 -0.63 36.59
N VAL A 447 -6.76 0.41 35.82
CA VAL A 447 -7.76 1.33 35.28
C VAL A 447 -7.99 1.05 33.80
N VAL A 448 -9.25 0.93 33.40
CA VAL A 448 -9.68 0.78 32.00
C VAL A 448 -10.51 2.00 31.63
N ALA A 449 -10.06 2.75 30.63
CA ALA A 449 -10.79 3.87 30.06
C ALA A 449 -11.58 3.42 28.83
N VAL A 450 -12.85 3.79 28.77
CA VAL A 450 -13.75 3.43 27.68
C VAL A 450 -14.41 4.70 27.13
N GLY A 451 -14.16 4.96 25.86
CA GLY A 451 -14.79 6.05 25.12
C GLY A 451 -16.09 5.56 24.50
N GLY A 452 -17.12 6.40 24.53
CA GLY A 452 -18.43 6.10 23.94
C GLY A 452 -18.79 6.98 22.74
N GLU A 453 -19.72 6.46 21.94
CA GLU A 453 -20.40 7.24 20.90
C GLU A 453 -21.25 8.38 21.49
N ASP A 454 -21.58 8.30 22.77
CA ASP A 454 -22.27 9.31 23.57
C ASP A 454 -21.36 10.46 24.05
N GLN A 455 -20.14 10.58 23.48
CA GLN A 455 -19.19 11.67 23.73
C GLN A 455 -18.63 11.71 25.16
N LYS A 456 -18.66 10.57 25.86
CA LYS A 456 -18.16 10.43 27.23
C LYS A 456 -17.00 9.46 27.29
N VAL A 457 -16.10 9.72 28.24
CA VAL A 457 -15.06 8.76 28.65
C VAL A 457 -15.41 8.24 30.03
N ARG A 458 -15.45 6.93 30.22
CA ARG A 458 -15.72 6.29 31.51
C ARG A 458 -14.50 5.54 31.99
N LEU A 459 -14.18 5.71 33.27
CA LEU A 459 -13.08 5.00 33.93
C LEU A 459 -13.64 3.85 34.74
N TYR A 460 -13.14 2.64 34.48
CA TYR A 460 -13.46 1.44 35.21
C TYR A 460 -12.26 0.97 36.02
N SER A 461 -12.50 0.54 37.26
CA SER A 461 -11.51 -0.16 38.08
C SER A 461 -11.63 -1.66 37.86
N TRP A 462 -10.50 -2.31 37.63
CA TRP A 462 -10.34 -3.75 37.45
C TRP A 462 -9.76 -4.37 38.72
N ASP A 463 -10.45 -5.34 39.30
CA ASP A 463 -10.02 -6.06 40.52
C ASP A 463 -9.44 -7.47 40.23
N GLY A 464 -9.27 -7.81 38.96
CA GLY A 464 -8.88 -9.16 38.52
C GLY A 464 -10.07 -10.08 38.19
N LYS A 465 -11.31 -9.65 38.45
CA LYS A 465 -12.53 -10.43 38.23
C LYS A 465 -13.64 -9.66 37.54
N SER A 466 -13.78 -8.37 37.80
CA SER A 466 -14.87 -7.54 37.26
C SER A 466 -14.45 -6.09 37.06
N LEU A 467 -15.10 -5.42 36.11
CA LEU A 467 -14.97 -3.98 35.87
C LEU A 467 -16.06 -3.23 36.65
N THR A 468 -15.67 -2.28 37.49
CA THR A 468 -16.59 -1.39 38.21
C THR A 468 -16.39 0.04 37.76
N GLU A 469 -17.46 0.72 37.34
CA GLU A 469 -17.38 2.13 36.95
C GLU A 469 -16.98 3.00 38.15
N SER A 470 -15.93 3.79 37.96
CA SER A 470 -15.33 4.61 39.01
C SER A 470 -15.51 6.12 38.77
N ALA A 471 -15.60 6.55 37.50
CA ALA A 471 -15.83 7.93 37.11
C ALA A 471 -16.33 8.04 35.66
N THR A 472 -17.01 9.15 35.37
CA THR A 472 -17.30 9.63 34.01
C THR A 472 -16.59 10.97 33.81
N LEU A 473 -15.91 11.14 32.69
CA LEU A 473 -15.20 12.35 32.28
C LEU A 473 -15.91 12.98 31.08
N ASP A 474 -16.26 14.26 31.20
CA ASP A 474 -16.90 15.04 30.15
C ASP A 474 -15.88 15.89 29.37
N GLY A 475 -16.30 16.40 28.20
CA GLY A 475 -15.54 17.42 27.47
C GLY A 475 -15.22 17.09 26.02
N ALA A 476 -15.42 15.84 25.58
CA ALA A 476 -15.42 15.51 24.16
C ALA A 476 -16.59 16.25 23.46
N LYS A 477 -16.41 16.54 22.17
CA LYS A 477 -17.42 17.22 21.32
C LYS A 477 -17.98 16.32 20.22
N GLY A 478 -17.49 15.10 20.15
CA GLY A 478 -17.93 14.06 19.23
C GLY A 478 -17.69 12.68 19.83
N THR A 479 -18.01 11.64 19.07
CA THR A 479 -17.69 10.25 19.41
C THR A 479 -16.22 10.11 19.79
N VAL A 480 -15.94 9.55 20.95
CA VAL A 480 -14.55 9.31 21.38
C VAL A 480 -13.96 8.23 20.49
N SER A 481 -12.91 8.54 19.74
CA SER A 481 -12.37 7.65 18.71
C SER A 481 -10.95 7.16 19.00
N ALA A 482 -10.25 7.77 19.95
CA ALA A 482 -8.93 7.31 20.39
C ALA A 482 -8.72 7.61 21.88
N LEU A 483 -8.09 6.67 22.59
CA LEU A 483 -7.69 6.81 23.99
C LEU A 483 -6.26 6.31 24.17
N ALA A 484 -5.47 7.02 24.97
CA ALA A 484 -4.14 6.55 25.36
C ALA A 484 -3.74 7.13 26.73
N PHE A 485 -3.31 6.26 27.64
CA PHE A 485 -2.72 6.66 28.92
C PHE A 485 -1.26 7.08 28.73
N SER A 486 -0.80 8.03 29.55
CA SER A 486 0.63 8.26 29.74
C SER A 486 1.32 7.00 30.30
N PRO A 487 2.64 6.83 30.12
CA PRO A 487 3.34 5.61 30.54
C PRO A 487 3.20 5.27 32.03
N ASP A 488 3.03 6.28 32.89
CA ASP A 488 2.79 6.14 34.33
C ASP A 488 1.31 5.98 34.71
N GLY A 489 0.38 6.08 33.75
CA GLY A 489 -1.06 6.01 33.96
C GLY A 489 -1.68 7.25 34.61
N ALA A 490 -0.91 8.31 34.89
CA ALA A 490 -1.40 9.51 35.58
C ALA A 490 -2.29 10.38 34.69
N LEU A 491 -2.03 10.39 33.38
CA LEU A 491 -2.76 11.19 32.41
C LEU A 491 -3.47 10.30 31.38
N LEU A 492 -4.61 10.78 30.88
CA LEU A 492 -5.36 10.15 29.80
C LEU A 492 -5.65 11.17 28.70
N ALA A 493 -5.14 10.91 27.49
CA ALA A 493 -5.50 11.66 26.29
C ALA A 493 -6.70 10.99 25.61
N SER A 494 -7.69 11.81 25.24
CA SER A 494 -8.93 11.38 24.58
C SER A 494 -9.17 12.21 23.32
N GLY A 495 -9.07 11.57 22.16
CA GLY A 495 -9.35 12.17 20.85
C GLY A 495 -10.75 11.81 20.36
N ASP A 496 -11.43 12.75 19.70
CA ASP A 496 -12.78 12.55 19.20
C ASP A 496 -12.93 12.73 17.68
N SER A 497 -14.13 12.41 17.19
CA SER A 497 -14.49 12.48 15.78
C SER A 497 -14.52 13.90 15.20
N SER A 498 -14.50 14.93 16.04
CA SER A 498 -14.44 16.35 15.63
C SER A 498 -13.02 16.87 15.46
N GLY A 499 -12.00 16.08 15.83
CA GLY A 499 -10.59 16.50 15.83
C GLY A 499 -10.14 17.12 17.16
N LYS A 500 -11.00 17.14 18.18
CA LYS A 500 -10.63 17.66 19.50
C LYS A 500 -9.94 16.56 20.31
N ILE A 501 -8.91 16.95 21.05
CA ILE A 501 -8.24 16.10 22.03
C ILE A 501 -8.36 16.77 23.40
N VAL A 502 -8.81 16.00 24.40
CA VAL A 502 -8.89 16.43 25.80
C VAL A 502 -7.89 15.60 26.61
N LEU A 503 -7.14 16.28 27.47
CA LEU A 503 -6.21 15.66 28.39
C LEU A 503 -6.80 15.71 29.80
N TYR A 504 -6.85 14.56 30.46
CA TYR A 504 -7.37 14.39 31.81
C TYR A 504 -6.28 13.94 32.77
N ASP A 505 -6.40 14.37 34.02
CA ASP A 505 -5.73 13.77 35.17
C ASP A 505 -6.62 12.64 35.70
N VAL A 506 -6.06 11.44 35.75
CA VAL A 506 -6.80 10.21 36.09
C VAL A 506 -7.09 10.14 37.59
N GLY A 507 -6.15 10.58 38.43
CA GLY A 507 -6.29 10.56 39.88
C GLY A 507 -7.27 11.62 40.39
N GLU A 508 -7.14 12.85 39.89
CA GLU A 508 -8.03 13.96 40.22
C GLU A 508 -9.37 13.90 39.49
N ARG A 509 -9.46 13.14 38.39
CA ARG A 509 -10.64 13.05 37.52
C ARG A 509 -11.04 14.40 36.94
N LYS A 510 -10.04 15.22 36.62
CA LYS A 510 -10.22 16.59 36.13
C LYS A 510 -9.56 16.77 34.77
N THR A 511 -10.09 17.73 34.03
CA THR A 511 -9.51 18.16 32.76
C THR A 511 -8.25 18.98 33.00
N VAL A 512 -7.13 18.54 32.43
CA VAL A 512 -5.85 19.28 32.41
C VAL A 512 -5.87 20.33 31.31
N THR A 513 -6.26 19.95 30.09
CA THR A 513 -6.38 20.89 28.97
C THR A 513 -7.36 20.41 27.91
N THR A 514 -7.98 21.37 27.22
CA THR A 514 -8.84 21.17 26.04
C THR A 514 -8.30 21.89 24.79
N ARG A 515 -7.06 22.40 24.87
CA ARG A 515 -6.47 23.28 23.85
C ARG A 515 -5.85 22.51 22.66
N TRP A 516 -5.80 21.18 22.73
CA TRP A 516 -5.31 20.34 21.64
C TRP A 516 -6.41 20.13 20.59
N SER A 517 -6.62 21.13 19.73
CA SER A 517 -7.75 21.17 18.78
C SER A 517 -7.36 21.70 17.40
N PHE A 518 -6.22 21.28 16.87
CA PHE A 518 -5.75 21.67 15.53
C PHE A 518 -6.17 20.72 14.41
N HIS A 519 -6.59 19.50 14.75
CA HIS A 519 -7.12 18.58 13.76
C HIS A 519 -8.49 19.04 13.26
N SER A 520 -8.75 18.85 11.96
CA SER A 520 -10.02 19.18 11.31
C SER A 520 -10.89 17.96 11.03
N GLY A 521 -10.51 16.79 11.54
CA GLY A 521 -11.21 15.53 11.34
C GLY A 521 -10.90 14.52 12.45
N ARG A 522 -11.59 13.38 12.40
CA ARG A 522 -11.52 12.31 13.42
C ARG A 522 -10.08 11.97 13.80
N VAL A 523 -9.79 12.01 15.10
CA VAL A 523 -8.53 11.51 15.67
C VAL A 523 -8.60 10.00 15.74
N ASN A 524 -7.72 9.31 15.00
CA ASN A 524 -7.73 7.85 14.93
C ASN A 524 -6.76 7.19 15.92
N SER A 525 -5.69 7.90 16.32
CA SER A 525 -4.65 7.31 17.16
C SER A 525 -3.94 8.36 18.00
N LEU A 526 -3.53 7.95 19.20
CA LEU A 526 -2.78 8.72 20.18
C LEU A 526 -1.61 7.88 20.69
N ALA A 527 -0.42 8.47 20.81
CA ALA A 527 0.76 7.76 21.30
C ALA A 527 1.66 8.66 22.16
N TRP A 528 1.94 8.20 23.37
CA TRP A 528 2.78 8.91 24.32
C TRP A 528 4.26 8.63 24.11
N THR A 529 5.07 9.65 24.31
CA THR A 529 6.52 9.51 24.52
C THR A 529 6.78 8.79 25.86
N ALA A 530 7.91 8.08 25.96
CA ALA A 530 8.23 7.27 27.13
C ALA A 530 8.42 8.10 28.42
N ASP A 531 8.77 9.38 28.30
CA ASP A 531 8.90 10.33 29.41
C ASP A 531 7.56 10.97 29.84
N GLY A 532 6.47 10.67 29.14
CA GLY A 532 5.14 11.23 29.38
C GLY A 532 5.00 12.73 29.09
N GLN A 533 6.01 13.39 28.50
CA GLN A 533 6.00 14.84 28.29
C GLN A 533 5.29 15.27 27.01
N HIS A 534 5.19 14.35 26.04
CA HIS A 534 4.57 14.59 24.75
C HIS A 534 3.63 13.46 24.31
N CYS A 535 2.59 13.84 23.58
CA CYS A 535 1.64 12.91 22.97
C CYS A 535 1.55 13.22 21.48
N ALA A 536 1.65 12.21 20.62
CA ALA A 536 1.42 12.33 19.19
C ALA A 536 -0.03 11.96 18.86
N SER A 537 -0.65 12.62 17.88
CA SER A 537 -1.96 12.27 17.36
C SER A 537 -1.94 12.13 15.83
N GLY A 538 -2.64 11.11 15.32
CA GLY A 538 -2.90 10.93 13.90
C GLY A 538 -4.40 11.07 13.59
N SER A 539 -4.74 11.70 12.46
CA SER A 539 -6.13 11.99 12.09
C SER A 539 -6.46 11.67 10.63
N LEU A 540 -7.76 11.50 10.38
CA LEU A 540 -8.36 11.44 9.05
C LEU A 540 -8.04 12.68 8.20
N ASP A 541 -7.71 13.82 8.82
CA ASP A 541 -7.28 15.03 8.10
C ASP A 541 -5.89 14.91 7.44
N THR A 542 -5.26 13.73 7.50
CA THR A 542 -3.93 13.39 6.95
C THR A 542 -2.72 13.92 7.75
N HIS A 543 -2.96 14.67 8.82
CA HIS A 543 -1.90 15.29 9.61
C HIS A 543 -1.51 14.42 10.80
N VAL A 544 -0.31 14.70 11.30
CA VAL A 544 0.13 14.30 12.64
C VAL A 544 0.48 15.55 13.43
N TYR A 545 0.06 15.62 14.68
CA TYR A 545 0.52 16.64 15.62
C TYR A 545 1.24 15.98 16.79
N VAL A 546 2.33 16.61 17.25
CA VAL A 546 2.99 16.25 18.51
C VAL A 546 2.77 17.36 19.52
N TRP A 547 2.09 17.03 20.61
CA TRP A 547 1.61 17.93 21.64
C TRP A 547 2.53 17.95 22.85
N SER A 548 2.68 19.10 23.50
CA SER A 548 3.39 19.23 24.77
C SER A 548 2.41 19.29 25.94
N VAL A 549 2.66 18.48 26.98
CA VAL A 549 1.90 18.54 28.24
C VAL A 549 2.22 19.83 29.00
N ALA A 550 3.52 20.13 29.19
CA ALA A 550 3.95 21.30 29.93
C ALA A 550 3.59 22.64 29.26
N LYS A 551 3.49 22.65 27.91
CA LYS A 551 3.15 23.84 27.12
C LYS A 551 1.99 23.53 26.17
N PRO A 552 0.72 23.44 26.64
CA PRO A 552 -0.42 22.97 25.85
C PRO A 552 -0.73 23.73 24.56
N MET A 553 -0.21 24.95 24.41
CA MET A 553 -0.37 25.77 23.20
C MET A 553 0.71 25.50 22.14
N LYS A 554 1.77 24.74 22.46
CA LYS A 554 2.84 24.39 21.53
C LYS A 554 2.62 22.98 20.97
N ASN A 555 2.76 22.86 19.65
CA ASN A 555 2.76 21.58 18.95
C ASN A 555 3.78 21.57 17.80
N ILE A 556 4.05 20.37 17.28
CA ILE A 556 4.76 20.15 16.02
C ILE A 556 3.71 19.66 15.02
N ALA A 557 3.55 20.36 13.91
CA ALA A 557 2.60 20.00 12.86
C ALA A 557 3.33 19.29 11.71
N ILE A 558 3.08 17.98 11.54
CA ILE A 558 3.56 17.20 10.41
C ILE A 558 2.40 17.07 9.41
N LYS A 559 2.39 17.93 8.40
CA LYS A 559 1.31 17.97 7.40
C LYS A 559 1.46 16.85 6.38
N ASN A 560 0.33 16.34 5.89
CA ASN A 560 0.29 15.26 4.89
C ASN A 560 1.13 14.03 5.29
N ALA A 561 1.14 13.70 6.58
CA ALA A 561 1.90 12.57 7.12
C ALA A 561 1.35 11.21 6.66
N GLY A 562 0.06 11.14 6.32
CA GLY A 562 -0.57 9.94 5.75
C GLY A 562 -1.68 10.31 4.77
N PRO A 563 -1.40 10.31 3.45
CA PRO A 563 -2.41 10.54 2.41
C PRO A 563 -3.64 9.65 2.59
N GLY A 564 -4.83 10.27 2.56
CA GLY A 564 -6.11 9.59 2.79
C GLY A 564 -6.49 9.37 4.26
N GLY A 565 -5.60 9.69 5.21
CA GLY A 565 -5.84 9.63 6.64
C GLY A 565 -4.77 8.82 7.37
N VAL A 566 -4.37 9.29 8.55
CA VAL A 566 -3.45 8.60 9.46
C VAL A 566 -4.29 7.78 10.44
N ASN A 567 -4.13 6.46 10.42
CA ASN A 567 -4.89 5.54 11.27
C ASN A 567 -4.12 5.13 12.52
N ALA A 568 -2.78 5.15 12.47
CA ALA A 568 -1.94 4.81 13.61
C ALA A 568 -0.71 5.73 13.71
N VAL A 569 -0.36 6.09 14.94
CA VAL A 569 0.92 6.73 15.29
C VAL A 569 1.54 5.98 16.46
N PHE A 570 2.87 5.84 16.48
CA PHE A 570 3.60 5.22 17.59
C PHE A 570 5.06 5.66 17.60
N TRP A 571 5.68 5.71 18.79
CA TRP A 571 7.09 6.05 18.93
C TRP A 571 7.96 4.79 18.79
N VAL A 572 8.80 4.76 17.76
CA VAL A 572 9.73 3.65 17.51
C VAL A 572 10.85 3.65 18.55
N LYS A 573 11.38 4.84 18.83
CA LYS A 573 12.35 5.12 19.90
C LYS A 573 12.24 6.60 20.26
N ASP A 574 13.02 7.04 21.24
CA ASP A 574 13.04 8.46 21.61
C ASP A 574 13.40 9.34 20.40
N GLY A 575 12.61 10.40 20.19
CA GLY A 575 12.73 11.30 19.05
C GLY A 575 12.40 10.69 17.68
N GLU A 576 11.88 9.47 17.59
CA GLU A 576 11.52 8.84 16.30
C GLU A 576 10.06 8.35 16.31
N LEU A 577 9.22 9.07 15.55
CA LEU A 577 7.79 8.82 15.43
C LEU A 577 7.49 8.08 14.12
N ALA A 578 6.59 7.10 14.16
CA ALA A 578 6.02 6.47 12.99
C ALA A 578 4.57 6.91 12.78
N SER A 579 4.16 7.04 11.52
CA SER A 579 2.75 7.22 11.12
C SER A 579 2.37 6.23 10.03
N ALA A 580 1.18 5.65 10.13
CA ALA A 580 0.64 4.68 9.18
C ALA A 580 -0.84 4.92 8.92
N GLY A 581 -1.35 4.55 7.74
CA GLY A 581 -2.76 4.81 7.44
C GLY A 581 -3.30 4.29 6.11
N ALA A 582 -4.18 5.10 5.51
CA ALA A 582 -5.06 4.71 4.42
C ALA A 582 -4.34 4.28 3.13
N ASP A 583 -3.14 4.81 2.89
CA ASP A 583 -2.31 4.49 1.73
C ASP A 583 -1.45 3.23 1.90
N GLY A 584 -1.59 2.53 3.04
CA GLY A 584 -0.87 1.29 3.34
C GLY A 584 0.62 1.48 3.63
N CYS A 585 1.10 2.72 3.72
CA CYS A 585 2.52 3.02 3.97
C CYS A 585 2.77 3.31 5.46
N VAL A 586 4.01 3.08 5.91
CA VAL A 586 4.53 3.58 7.20
C VAL A 586 5.62 4.60 6.92
N ARG A 587 5.58 5.75 7.60
CA ARG A 587 6.59 6.83 7.47
C ARG A 587 7.21 7.11 8.82
N LEU A 588 8.54 7.20 8.85
CA LEU A 588 9.29 7.62 10.02
C LEU A 588 9.55 9.13 10.00
N TRP A 589 9.57 9.73 11.17
CA TRP A 589 9.80 11.15 11.40
C TRP A 589 10.76 11.31 12.56
N SER A 590 11.91 11.96 12.33
CA SER A 590 12.79 12.39 13.41
C SER A 590 12.23 13.67 14.01
N VAL A 591 11.93 13.67 15.30
CA VAL A 591 11.30 14.76 16.03
C VAL A 591 12.28 15.33 17.04
N THR A 592 12.47 16.65 17.02
CA THR A 592 13.33 17.35 17.98
C THR A 592 12.50 18.28 18.87
N PHE A 593 12.43 17.91 20.15
CA PHE A 593 11.86 18.76 21.19
C PHE A 593 12.85 19.90 21.51
N HIS A 594 12.36 21.13 21.68
CA HIS A 594 13.19 22.23 22.19
C HIS A 594 12.65 22.59 23.57
N ALA A 595 13.57 22.91 24.47
CA ALA A 595 13.30 23.19 25.88
C ALA A 595 12.22 24.25 26.14
#